data_AF-A0A525BVT8-F1
#
_entry.id   AF-A0A525BVT8-F1
#
_cell.length_a   1.000
_cell.length_b   1.000
_cell.length_c   1.000
_cell.angle_alpha   90.00
_cell.angle_beta   90.00
_cell.angle_gamma   90.00
#
_symmetry.space_group_name_H-M   'P 1'
#
loop_
_entity.id
_entity.type
_entity.pdbx_description
1 polymer ?
#
loop_
_entity_poly.entity_id
_entity_poly.type
_entity_poly.pdbx_seq_one_letter_code
_entity_poly.pdbx_strand_id
1 'polypeptide(L)'
;VHSALKKAFESVPFAVGMNNHMGSKVTSDLRSMRMIFESIYGNEPGLLLKGQRPIFLDSRTTAKSVVATVASEQGVFFLERDTFLDNDDERASILAAIDEAVGLSSKRGYAVMIGHVWSQELAGIVAEIYPQLVNKGFRLGTLSELAEMIAAGEE
;
A
#
# COMPACT_ATOMS: atom_id res chain seq x y z
N VAL A 1 -10.86 -0.59 -19.05
CA VAL A 1 -9.87 -0.75 -17.96
C VAL A 1 -8.49 -0.27 -18.41
N HIS A 2 -7.86 -0.90 -19.40
CA HIS A 2 -6.52 -0.52 -19.89
C HIS A 2 -6.32 0.98 -20.17
N SER A 3 -7.17 1.63 -20.98
CA SER A 3 -7.04 3.07 -21.28
C SER A 3 -7.14 3.98 -20.03
N ALA A 4 -7.96 3.61 -19.05
CA ALA A 4 -8.07 4.38 -17.80
C ALA A 4 -6.82 4.24 -16.94
N LEU A 5 -6.28 3.03 -16.82
CA LEU A 5 -5.03 2.76 -16.10
C LEU A 5 -3.84 3.47 -16.77
N LYS A 6 -3.76 3.45 -18.10
CA LYS A 6 -2.74 4.18 -18.86
C LYS A 6 -2.75 5.67 -18.53
N LYS A 7 -3.92 6.31 -18.58
CA LYS A 7 -4.07 7.73 -18.20
C LYS A 7 -3.67 7.99 -16.74
N ALA A 8 -4.02 7.08 -15.82
CA ALA A 8 -3.66 7.21 -14.41
C ALA A 8 -2.13 7.20 -14.21
N PHE A 9 -1.43 6.25 -14.83
CA PHE A 9 0.05 6.21 -14.76
C PHE A 9 0.71 7.37 -15.50
N GLU A 10 0.19 7.78 -16.66
CA GLU A 10 0.68 8.96 -17.39
C GLU A 10 0.55 10.25 -16.56
N SER A 11 -0.46 10.32 -15.68
CA SER A 11 -0.64 11.47 -14.77
C SER A 11 0.32 11.46 -13.58
N VAL A 12 0.99 10.33 -13.29
CA VAL A 12 1.96 10.18 -12.20
C VAL A 12 3.23 9.50 -12.74
N PRO A 13 4.11 10.24 -13.45
CA PRO A 13 5.22 9.67 -14.22
C PRO A 13 6.25 8.85 -13.44
N PHE A 14 6.28 8.99 -12.11
CA PHE A 14 7.20 8.29 -11.22
C PHE A 14 6.52 7.22 -10.36
N ALA A 15 5.27 6.88 -10.65
CA ALA A 15 4.57 5.84 -9.92
C ALA A 15 5.31 4.50 -10.05
N VAL A 16 5.69 3.92 -8.92
CA VAL A 16 6.33 2.60 -8.81
C VAL A 16 5.32 1.47 -8.56
N GLY A 17 4.03 1.81 -8.56
CA GLY A 17 2.95 0.93 -8.16
C GLY A 17 1.59 1.63 -8.12
N MET A 18 0.62 0.98 -7.50
CA MET A 18 -0.71 1.57 -7.25
C MET A 18 -1.31 1.10 -5.95
N ASN A 19 -2.33 1.85 -5.53
CA ASN A 19 -3.19 1.51 -4.43
C ASN A 19 -4.65 1.64 -4.86
N ASN A 20 -5.54 0.80 -4.35
CA ASN A 20 -6.98 0.97 -4.56
C ASN A 20 -7.56 2.03 -3.62
N HIS A 21 -8.19 3.05 -4.22
CA HIS A 21 -9.09 3.94 -3.52
C HIS A 21 -10.51 3.34 -3.52
N MET A 22 -11.10 3.11 -2.35
CA MET A 22 -12.33 2.33 -2.21
C MET A 22 -12.21 0.97 -2.94
N GLY A 23 -13.10 0.70 -3.90
CA GLY A 23 -12.94 -0.42 -4.82
C GLY A 23 -13.51 -1.75 -4.35
N SER A 24 -14.30 -1.81 -3.27
CA SER A 24 -14.80 -3.07 -2.69
C SER A 24 -15.43 -4.02 -3.72
N LYS A 25 -16.15 -3.50 -4.72
CA LYS A 25 -16.74 -4.32 -5.79
C LYS A 25 -15.68 -4.91 -6.72
N VAL A 26 -14.69 -4.10 -7.11
CA VAL A 26 -13.61 -4.48 -8.03
C VAL A 26 -12.64 -5.43 -7.35
N THR A 27 -12.19 -5.11 -6.14
CA THR A 27 -11.24 -5.95 -5.39
C THR A 27 -11.85 -7.26 -4.93
N SER A 28 -13.18 -7.41 -4.92
CA SER A 28 -13.85 -8.70 -4.67
C SER A 28 -14.11 -9.54 -5.93
N ASP A 29 -13.81 -9.03 -7.12
CA ASP A 29 -14.10 -9.70 -8.40
C ASP A 29 -12.82 -10.21 -9.08
N LEU A 30 -12.69 -11.54 -9.17
CA LEU A 30 -11.51 -12.20 -9.75
C LEU A 30 -11.23 -11.75 -11.17
N ARG A 31 -12.28 -11.63 -12.00
CA ARG A 31 -12.13 -11.25 -13.40
C ARG A 31 -11.59 -9.82 -13.53
N SER A 32 -12.13 -8.89 -12.76
CA SER A 32 -11.71 -7.49 -12.73
C SER A 32 -10.27 -7.36 -12.26
N MET A 33 -9.90 -8.02 -11.16
CA MET A 33 -8.53 -7.98 -10.65
C MET A 33 -7.53 -8.60 -11.62
N ARG A 34 -7.84 -9.73 -12.28
CA ARG A 34 -6.99 -10.32 -13.32
C ARG A 34 -6.76 -9.36 -14.48
N MET A 35 -7.83 -8.73 -15.00
CA MET A 35 -7.70 -7.76 -16.09
C MET A 35 -6.89 -6.52 -15.68
N ILE A 36 -7.02 -6.07 -14.43
CA ILE A 36 -6.22 -4.96 -13.89
C ILE A 36 -4.76 -5.41 -13.86
N PHE A 37 -4.44 -6.53 -13.22
CA PHE A 37 -3.06 -6.96 -13.10
C PHE A 37 -2.42 -7.29 -14.45
N GLU A 38 -3.12 -7.96 -15.36
CA GLU A 38 -2.64 -8.15 -16.74
C GLU A 38 -2.39 -6.81 -17.45
N SER A 39 -3.25 -5.82 -17.24
CA SER A 39 -3.06 -4.50 -17.85
C SER A 39 -1.83 -3.79 -17.32
N ILE A 40 -1.39 -4.05 -16.09
CA ILE A 40 -0.34 -3.29 -15.38
C ILE A 40 0.99 -4.02 -15.32
N TYR A 41 0.93 -5.32 -15.11
CA TYR A 41 2.04 -6.21 -14.84
C TYR A 41 2.27 -7.24 -15.96
N GLY A 42 1.34 -7.33 -16.92
CA GLY A 42 1.45 -8.23 -18.06
C GLY A 42 2.57 -7.84 -19.03
N ASN A 43 2.99 -8.81 -19.85
CA ASN A 43 4.04 -8.65 -20.86
C ASN A 43 3.60 -7.80 -22.07
N GLU A 44 2.36 -7.31 -22.09
CA GLU A 44 1.83 -6.50 -23.17
C GLU A 44 2.52 -5.12 -23.22
N PRO A 45 2.98 -4.67 -24.41
CA PRO A 45 3.61 -3.37 -24.59
C PRO A 45 2.57 -2.25 -24.46
N GLY A 46 2.21 -1.88 -23.22
CA GLY A 46 1.19 -0.87 -22.99
C GLY A 46 1.20 -0.19 -21.63
N LEU A 47 1.74 -0.81 -20.57
CA LEU A 47 1.79 -0.21 -19.23
C LEU A 47 3.17 -0.31 -18.57
N LEU A 48 4.06 0.56 -19.07
CA LEU A 48 4.88 1.54 -18.36
C LEU A 48 5.41 1.28 -16.94
N LEU A 49 5.71 0.05 -16.54
CA LEU A 49 6.64 -0.20 -15.42
C LEU A 49 7.81 -1.10 -15.87
N LYS A 50 8.26 -0.87 -17.12
CA LYS A 50 9.40 -1.60 -17.71
C LYS A 50 10.65 -1.43 -16.82
N GLY A 51 11.08 -2.53 -16.20
CA GLY A 51 12.31 -2.60 -15.42
C GLY A 51 12.15 -2.43 -13.91
N GLN A 52 10.93 -2.29 -13.39
CA GLN A 52 10.65 -2.28 -11.95
C GLN A 52 9.63 -3.38 -11.61
N ARG A 53 9.76 -4.01 -10.43
CA ARG A 53 8.72 -4.89 -9.87
C ARG A 53 7.65 -3.97 -9.30
N PRO A 54 6.53 -3.75 -9.99
CA PRO A 54 5.62 -2.74 -9.53
C PRO A 54 4.82 -3.26 -8.33
N ILE A 55 4.39 -2.35 -7.46
CA ILE A 55 3.80 -2.71 -6.17
C ILE A 55 2.30 -2.45 -6.23
N PHE A 56 1.49 -3.45 -5.86
CA PHE A 56 0.09 -3.22 -5.56
C PHE A 56 -0.13 -3.15 -4.05
N LEU A 57 -0.61 -2.02 -3.54
CA LEU A 57 -1.07 -1.90 -2.15
C LEU A 57 -2.58 -2.11 -2.11
N ASP A 58 -3.06 -3.14 -1.42
CA ASP A 58 -4.48 -3.31 -1.11
C ASP A 58 -4.85 -2.54 0.17
N SER A 59 -5.70 -1.53 0.04
CA SER A 59 -6.29 -0.79 1.18
C SER A 59 -7.23 -1.66 2.03
N ARG A 60 -7.59 -2.85 1.55
CA ARG A 60 -8.52 -3.80 2.18
C ARG A 60 -9.86 -3.20 2.57
N THR A 61 -10.48 -2.52 1.61
CA THR A 61 -11.82 -1.90 1.75
C THR A 61 -12.97 -2.93 1.76
N THR A 62 -12.65 -4.22 1.69
CA THR A 62 -13.57 -5.34 1.85
C THR A 62 -12.83 -6.57 2.37
N ALA A 63 -13.47 -7.33 3.27
CA ALA A 63 -12.96 -8.62 3.73
C ALA A 63 -12.91 -9.67 2.59
N LYS A 64 -13.69 -9.45 1.51
CA LYS A 64 -13.78 -10.34 0.35
C LYS A 64 -12.75 -10.03 -0.75
N SER A 65 -11.71 -9.25 -0.43
CA SER A 65 -10.69 -8.90 -1.43
C SER A 65 -10.01 -10.16 -1.96
N VAL A 66 -9.92 -10.27 -3.28
CA VAL A 66 -9.24 -11.36 -4.01
C VAL A 66 -7.87 -10.93 -4.52
N VAL A 67 -7.40 -9.75 -4.12
CA VAL A 67 -6.09 -9.19 -4.52
C VAL A 67 -4.97 -10.18 -4.27
N ALA A 68 -4.86 -10.73 -3.05
CA ALA A 68 -3.83 -11.70 -2.70
C ALA A 68 -3.87 -12.96 -3.59
N THR A 69 -5.07 -13.48 -3.85
CA THR A 69 -5.26 -14.64 -4.73
C THR A 69 -4.74 -14.36 -6.14
N VAL A 70 -5.21 -13.27 -6.75
CA VAL A 70 -4.82 -12.93 -8.13
C VAL A 70 -3.35 -12.52 -8.23
N ALA A 71 -2.82 -11.85 -7.20
CA ALA A 71 -1.41 -11.46 -7.14
C ALA A 71 -0.51 -12.69 -7.16
N SER A 72 -0.85 -13.70 -6.35
CA SER A 72 -0.14 -14.98 -6.32
C SER A 72 -0.24 -15.73 -7.65
N GLU A 73 -1.41 -15.75 -8.30
CA GLU A 73 -1.60 -16.39 -9.61
C GLU A 73 -0.72 -15.77 -10.72
N GLN A 74 -0.52 -14.45 -10.67
CA GLN A 74 0.15 -13.69 -11.73
C GLN A 74 1.57 -13.24 -11.38
N GLY A 75 2.08 -13.63 -10.21
CA GLY A 75 3.43 -13.25 -9.76
C GLY A 75 3.59 -11.75 -9.47
N VAL A 76 2.51 -11.07 -9.10
CA VAL A 76 2.52 -9.64 -8.76
C VAL A 76 2.89 -9.47 -7.30
N PHE A 77 3.85 -8.58 -7.02
CA PHE A 77 4.15 -8.21 -5.64
C PHE A 77 3.05 -7.31 -5.09
N PHE A 78 2.57 -7.63 -3.90
CA PHE A 78 1.54 -6.84 -3.24
C PHE A 78 1.81 -6.70 -1.75
N LEU A 79 1.24 -5.65 -1.18
CA LEU A 79 1.17 -5.42 0.25
C LEU A 79 -0.28 -5.15 0.63
N GLU A 80 -0.63 -5.40 1.88
CA GLU A 80 -1.93 -5.07 2.44
C GLU A 80 -1.74 -4.00 3.51
N ARG A 81 -2.71 -3.07 3.60
CA ARG A 81 -2.78 -2.14 4.72
C ARG A 81 -3.06 -2.91 6.02
N ASP A 82 -2.30 -2.61 7.07
CA ASP A 82 -2.59 -3.06 8.42
C ASP A 82 -3.54 -2.09 9.14
N THR A 83 -3.18 -0.81 9.17
CA THR A 83 -3.89 0.21 9.97
C THR A 83 -4.19 1.46 9.14
N PHE A 84 -5.39 2.02 9.30
CA PHE A 84 -5.70 3.38 8.86
C PHE A 84 -5.42 4.34 10.00
N LEU A 85 -4.72 5.44 9.73
CA LEU A 85 -4.31 6.40 10.74
C LEU A 85 -5.40 7.42 11.09
N ASP A 86 -6.31 7.67 10.15
CA ASP A 86 -7.18 8.86 10.13
C ASP A 86 -8.65 8.52 9.87
N ASN A 87 -9.09 7.33 10.28
CA ASN A 87 -10.53 7.02 10.28
C ASN A 87 -11.32 7.98 11.19
N ASP A 88 -10.64 8.46 12.24
CA ASP A 88 -11.08 9.50 13.15
C ASP A 88 -9.93 10.50 13.26
N ASP A 89 -10.23 11.78 12.99
CA ASP A 89 -9.23 12.87 12.93
C ASP A 89 -8.84 13.38 14.33
N GLU A 90 -9.40 12.81 15.40
CA GLU A 90 -8.97 13.09 16.75
C GLU A 90 -7.54 12.61 17.01
N ARG A 91 -6.71 13.49 17.58
CA ARG A 91 -5.32 13.20 17.92
C ARG A 91 -5.15 11.89 18.71
N ALA A 92 -6.04 11.61 19.66
CA ALA A 92 -5.98 10.39 20.46
C ALA A 92 -6.18 9.14 19.59
N SER A 93 -7.10 9.19 18.62
CA SER A 93 -7.38 8.11 17.67
C SER A 93 -6.20 7.87 16.72
N ILE A 94 -5.59 8.94 16.19
CA ILE A 94 -4.39 8.84 15.35
C ILE A 94 -3.22 8.22 16.13
N LEU A 95 -2.97 8.66 17.37
CA LEU A 95 -1.89 8.11 18.20
C LEU A 95 -2.12 6.63 18.52
N ALA A 96 -3.36 6.25 18.85
CA ALA A 96 -3.71 4.85 19.10
C ALA A 96 -3.49 3.96 17.86
N ALA A 97 -3.84 4.45 16.67
CA ALA A 97 -3.60 3.75 15.41
C ALA A 97 -2.10 3.57 15.12
N ILE A 98 -1.28 4.57 15.44
CA ILE A 98 0.17 4.46 15.30
C ILE A 98 0.74 3.45 16.29
N ASP A 99 0.30 3.47 17.55
CA ASP A 99 0.73 2.50 18.56
C ASP A 99 0.35 1.07 18.19
N GLU A 100 -0.83 0.86 17.59
CA GLU A 100 -1.23 -0.44 17.02
C GLU A 100 -0.25 -0.90 15.93
N ALA A 101 0.06 -0.03 14.98
CA ALA A 101 1.00 -0.33 13.90
C ALA A 101 2.42 -0.61 14.41
N VAL A 102 2.88 0.10 15.43
CA VAL A 102 4.16 -0.16 16.12
C VAL A 102 4.14 -1.52 16.80
N GLY A 103 3.02 -1.89 17.44
CA GLY A 103 2.84 -3.22 18.03
C GLY A 103 2.86 -4.34 16.98
N LEU A 104 2.33 -4.09 15.78
CA LEU A 104 2.38 -5.03 14.66
C LEU A 104 3.80 -5.14 14.08
N SER A 105 4.47 -4.02 13.82
CA SER A 105 5.83 -4.03 13.27
C SER A 105 6.83 -4.70 14.22
N SER A 106 6.66 -4.54 15.54
CA SER A 106 7.49 -5.23 16.54
C SER A 106 7.38 -6.76 16.49
N LYS A 107 6.27 -7.32 15.97
CA LYS A 107 6.03 -8.76 15.94
C LYS A 107 6.53 -9.44 14.66
N ARG A 108 6.52 -8.73 13.53
CA ARG A 108 6.80 -9.30 12.20
C ARG A 108 7.76 -8.49 11.34
N GLY A 109 8.46 -7.52 11.93
CA GLY A 109 9.43 -6.65 11.27
C GLY A 109 8.86 -5.37 10.65
N TYR A 110 7.58 -5.35 10.23
CA TYR A 110 6.98 -4.18 9.57
C TYR A 110 5.46 -4.06 9.75
N ALA A 111 4.96 -2.84 9.53
CA ALA A 111 3.53 -2.54 9.38
C ALA A 111 3.32 -1.48 8.30
N VAL A 112 2.25 -1.63 7.50
CA VAL A 112 1.84 -0.70 6.46
C VAL A 112 0.66 0.10 6.96
N MET A 113 0.88 1.41 7.10
CA MET A 113 -0.13 2.38 7.53
C MET A 113 -0.61 3.17 6.33
N ILE A 114 -1.90 3.48 6.28
CA ILE A 114 -2.46 4.44 5.30
C ILE A 114 -3.09 5.59 6.07
N GLY A 115 -2.78 6.81 5.66
CA GLY A 115 -3.49 8.01 6.07
C GLY A 115 -3.69 8.94 4.87
N HIS A 116 -4.51 9.97 5.03
CA HIS A 116 -4.94 10.83 3.93
C HIS A 116 -4.63 12.30 4.21
N VAL A 117 -4.38 13.03 3.12
CA VAL A 117 -4.03 14.46 3.15
C VAL A 117 -5.18 15.38 3.59
N TRP A 118 -6.41 14.87 3.68
CA TRP A 118 -7.55 15.65 4.15
C TRP A 118 -7.59 15.75 5.68
N SER A 119 -6.96 14.81 6.39
CA SER A 119 -6.79 14.87 7.84
C SER A 119 -5.81 15.99 8.17
N GLN A 120 -6.28 16.99 8.94
CA GLN A 120 -5.49 18.19 9.18
C GLN A 120 -4.38 17.94 10.20
N GLU A 121 -4.65 17.09 11.19
CA GLU A 121 -3.75 16.86 12.32
C GLU A 121 -2.72 15.76 12.04
N LEU A 122 -3.01 14.81 11.14
CA LEU A 122 -2.18 13.62 10.91
C LEU A 122 -0.72 13.96 10.60
N ALA A 123 -0.47 14.87 9.66
CA ALA A 123 0.89 15.21 9.26
C ALA A 123 1.69 15.83 10.43
N GLY A 124 1.04 16.69 11.23
CA GLY A 124 1.65 17.30 12.40
C GLY A 124 1.96 16.27 13.49
N ILE A 125 1.01 15.39 13.78
CA ILE A 125 1.18 14.31 14.77
C ILE A 125 2.32 13.38 14.36
N VAL A 126 2.32 12.89 13.11
CA VAL A 126 3.38 11.98 12.61
C VAL A 126 4.76 12.65 12.73
N ALA A 127 4.87 13.92 12.33
CA ALA A 127 6.13 14.66 12.44
C ALA A 127 6.60 14.83 13.90
N GLU A 128 5.66 15.10 14.82
CA GLU A 128 5.94 15.26 16.24
C GLU A 128 6.45 13.97 16.90
N ILE A 129 5.80 12.84 16.60
CA ILE A 129 6.15 11.56 17.25
C ILE A 129 7.31 10.83 16.59
N TYR A 130 7.63 11.14 15.33
CA TYR A 130 8.63 10.39 14.56
C TYR A 130 10.00 10.29 15.26
N PRO A 131 10.56 11.36 15.88
CA PRO A 131 11.80 11.25 16.65
C PRO A 131 11.73 10.22 17.79
N GLN A 132 10.57 10.08 18.43
CA GLN A 132 10.37 9.10 19.50
C GLN A 132 10.34 7.67 18.94
N LEU A 133 9.71 7.47 17.77
CA LEU A 133 9.73 6.19 17.06
C LEU A 133 11.16 5.79 16.69
N VAL A 134 11.96 6.74 16.18
CA VAL A 134 13.39 6.52 15.87
C VAL A 134 14.19 6.12 17.11
N ASN A 135 13.99 6.80 18.24
CA ASN A 135 14.65 6.45 19.50
C ASN A 135 14.25 5.06 20.02
N LYS A 136 13.06 4.57 19.65
CA LYS A 136 12.57 3.22 19.97
C LYS A 136 13.02 2.17 18.94
N GLY A 137 13.81 2.54 17.93
CA GLY A 137 14.34 1.62 16.92
C GLY A 137 13.45 1.44 15.68
N PHE A 138 12.41 2.24 15.51
CA PHE A 138 11.55 2.21 14.32
C PHE A 138 11.96 3.27 13.30
N ARG A 139 11.69 3.01 12.03
CA ARG A 139 11.83 4.00 10.96
C ARG A 139 10.59 3.99 10.07
N LEU A 140 10.28 5.13 9.47
CA LEU A 140 9.35 5.18 8.36
C LEU A 140 10.17 4.93 7.08
N GLY A 141 9.72 3.97 6.28
CA GLY A 141 10.34 3.60 5.00
C GLY A 141 9.33 3.68 3.86
N THR A 142 9.81 3.53 2.63
CA THR A 142 8.93 3.45 1.47
C THR A 142 8.41 2.02 1.26
N LEU A 143 7.30 1.86 0.55
CA LEU A 143 6.80 0.53 0.18
C LEU A 143 7.80 -0.22 -0.71
N SER A 144 8.59 0.49 -1.51
CA SER A 144 9.64 -0.09 -2.35
C SER A 144 10.78 -0.68 -1.52
N GLU A 145 11.25 0.04 -0.51
CA GLU A 145 12.26 -0.49 0.43
C GLU A 145 11.75 -1.75 1.12
N LEU A 146 10.50 -1.74 1.59
CA LEU A 146 9.88 -2.91 2.21
C LEU A 146 9.77 -4.09 1.22
N ALA A 147 9.42 -3.82 -0.03
CA ALA A 147 9.36 -4.84 -1.07
C ALA A 147 10.73 -5.48 -1.34
N GLU A 148 11.79 -4.68 -1.34
CA GLU A 148 13.17 -5.15 -1.48
C GLU A 148 13.62 -5.99 -0.28
N MET A 149 13.32 -5.54 0.95
CA MET A 149 13.64 -6.29 2.18
C MET A 149 12.95 -7.68 2.19
N ILE A 150 11.66 -7.72 1.87
CA ILE A 150 10.89 -8.99 1.78
C ILE A 150 11.47 -9.89 0.68
N ALA A 151 11.85 -9.31 -0.47
CA ALA A 151 12.46 -10.09 -1.55
C ALA A 151 13.86 -10.62 -1.21
N ALA A 152 14.61 -9.93 -0.34
CA ALA A 152 15.92 -10.34 0.15
C ALA A 152 15.86 -11.38 1.28
N GLY A 153 14.68 -11.58 1.90
CA GLY A 153 14.51 -12.48 3.04
C GLY A 153 15.06 -11.90 4.35
N GLU A 154 15.14 -10.57 4.45
CA GLU A 154 15.55 -9.87 5.66
C GLU A 154 14.29 -9.62 6.53
N GLU A 155 14.17 -10.35 7.64
CA GLU A 155 13.14 -10.17 8.68
C GLU A 155 13.56 -9.18 9.78
#